data_AF-A0AAD4AF04-F1
#
_entry.id   AF-A0AAD4AF04-F1
#
_cell.length_a   1.000
_cell.length_b   1.000
_cell.length_c   1.000
_cell.angle_alpha   90.00
_cell.angle_beta   90.00
_cell.angle_gamma   90.00
#
_symmetry.space_group_name_H-M   'P 1'
#
loop_
_entity.id
_entity.type
_entity.pdbx_description
1 polymer ?
#
loop_
_entity_poly.entity_id
_entity_poly.type
_entity_poly.pdbx_seq_one_letter_code
_entity_poly.pdbx_strand_id
1 'polypeptide(L)'
;MTVNIQWKNQNQIDACLYQEKNKLRCWQQTDKVKEQLQITLAQSMRFSLLDLQGSLLATQTVKVNAAVSKRYRRKLKTDWSFF
;
A
#
# COMPACT_ATOMS: atom_id res chain seq x y z
N MET A 1 -5.98 -5.65 -4.80
CA MET A 1 -5.72 -4.38 -5.53
C MET A 1 -4.30 -4.44 -6.06
N THR A 2 -3.98 -3.70 -7.12
CA THR A 2 -2.61 -3.63 -7.65
C THR A 2 -2.00 -2.28 -7.29
N VAL A 3 -0.77 -2.27 -6.77
CA VAL A 3 0.00 -1.05 -6.54
C VAL A 3 1.23 -1.03 -7.43
N ASN A 4 1.55 0.17 -7.93
CA ASN A 4 2.80 0.42 -8.63
C ASN A 4 3.85 0.79 -7.58
N ILE A 5 4.93 0.02 -7.51
CA ILE A 5 6.07 0.29 -6.66
C ILE A 5 7.19 0.81 -7.54
N GLN A 6 7.70 1.99 -7.20
CA GLN A 6 8.85 2.57 -7.87
C GLN A 6 9.78 3.19 -6.85
N TRP A 7 11.04 2.78 -6.88
CA TRP A 7 12.11 3.41 -6.10
C TRP A 7 13.42 3.40 -6.90
N LYS A 8 14.30 4.34 -6.56
CA LYS A 8 15.63 4.48 -7.17
C LYS A 8 16.61 4.89 -6.09
N ASN A 9 17.82 4.35 -6.17
CA ASN A 9 18.97 4.70 -5.35
C ASN A 9 20.18 5.01 -6.26
N GLN A 10 21.19 5.70 -5.72
CA GLN A 10 22.45 5.95 -6.44
C GLN A 10 23.30 4.68 -6.57
N ASN A 11 23.32 3.86 -5.52
CA ASN A 11 24.08 2.62 -5.45
C ASN A 11 23.15 1.41 -5.49
N GLN A 12 23.66 0.28 -5.98
CA GLN A 12 22.98 -1.00 -5.88
C GLN A 12 22.82 -1.37 -4.40
N ILE A 13 21.59 -1.66 -4.00
CA ILE A 13 21.25 -2.02 -2.63
C ILE A 13 20.36 -3.25 -2.61
N ASP A 14 20.41 -3.92 -1.46
CA ASP A 14 19.47 -4.95 -1.10
C ASP A 14 18.37 -4.32 -0.25
N ALA A 15 17.13 -4.41 -0.72
CA ALA A 15 16.00 -3.75 -0.08
C ALA A 15 14.77 -4.65 -0.03
N CYS A 16 14.04 -4.61 1.08
CA CYS A 16 12.80 -5.33 1.28
C CYS A 16 11.64 -4.39 1.55
N LEU A 17 10.54 -4.57 0.81
CA LEU A 17 9.27 -3.90 1.02
C LEU A 17 8.45 -4.66 2.07
N TYR A 18 7.98 -3.91 3.05
CA TYR A 18 7.07 -4.36 4.09
C TYR A 18 5.75 -3.59 4.01
N GLN A 19 4.67 -4.31 4.29
CA GLN A 19 3.36 -3.74 4.59
C GLN A 19 3.08 -3.97 6.07
N GLU A 20 3.11 -2.90 6.86
CA GLU A 20 3.15 -2.95 8.33
C GLU A 20 4.30 -3.82 8.85
N LYS A 21 4.02 -5.09 9.17
CA LYS A 21 4.98 -6.09 9.64
C LYS A 21 5.19 -7.24 8.66
N ASN A 22 4.40 -7.29 7.59
CA ASN A 22 4.43 -8.37 6.61
C ASN A 22 5.42 -8.04 5.49
N LYS A 23 6.43 -8.89 5.31
CA LYS A 23 7.37 -8.78 4.19
C LYS A 23 6.68 -9.16 2.89
N LEU A 24 6.68 -8.25 1.91
CA LEU A 24 6.01 -8.46 0.63
C LEU A 24 6.98 -8.93 -0.45
N ARG A 25 8.08 -8.18 -0.64
CA ARG A 25 9.03 -8.41 -1.73
C ARG A 25 10.41 -7.91 -1.32
N CYS A 26 11.45 -8.56 -1.82
CA CYS A 26 12.82 -8.08 -1.68
C CYS A 26 13.48 -8.04 -3.05
N TRP A 27 14.41 -7.10 -3.19
CA TRP A 27 15.28 -6.95 -4.35
C TRP A 27 16.72 -7.00 -3.87
N GLN A 28 17.59 -7.57 -4.69
CA GLN A 28 19.01 -7.71 -4.39
C GLN A 28 19.82 -7.03 -5.49
N GLN A 29 20.92 -6.37 -5.09
CA GLN A 29 21.84 -5.66 -5.96
C GLN A 29 21.15 -4.76 -7.00
N THR A 30 20.06 -4.12 -6.58
CA THR A 30 19.21 -3.34 -7.46
C THR A 30 19.31 -1.86 -7.12
N ASP A 31 19.51 -1.02 -8.13
CA ASP A 31 19.55 0.44 -7.99
C ASP A 31 18.18 1.07 -8.31
N LYS A 32 17.32 0.39 -9.07
CA LYS A 32 15.99 0.86 -9.45
C LYS A 32 14.98 -0.27 -9.56
N VAL A 33 13.76 -0.02 -9.13
CA VAL A 33 12.63 -0.94 -9.26
C VAL A 33 11.44 -0.21 -9.85
N LYS A 34 10.72 -0.91 -10.73
CA LYS A 34 9.41 -0.50 -11.22
C LYS A 34 8.56 -1.74 -11.45
N GLU A 35 7.75 -2.09 -10.46
CA GLU A 35 6.98 -3.33 -10.45
C GLU A 35 5.54 -3.09 -10.01
N GLN A 36 4.66 -3.98 -10.45
CA GLN A 36 3.28 -4.07 -9.98
C GLN A 36 3.14 -5.22 -9.01
N LEU A 37 2.61 -4.93 -7.82
CA LEU A 37 2.36 -5.95 -6.82
C LEU A 37 0.87 -6.02 -6.50
N GLN A 38 0.35 -7.24 -6.45
CA GLN A 38 -0.97 -7.45 -5.89
C GLN A 38 -0.89 -7.41 -4.37
N ILE A 39 -1.63 -6.49 -3.77
CA ILE A 39 -1.71 -6.32 -2.32
C ILE A 39 -3.16 -6.29 -1.85
N THR A 40 -3.33 -6.64 -0.57
CA THR A 40 -4.61 -6.53 0.13
C THR A 40 -4.57 -5.29 1.01
N LEU A 41 -5.37 -4.29 0.67
CA LEU A 41 -5.58 -3.08 1.46
C LEU A 41 -6.93 -3.17 2.15
N ALA A 42 -6.94 -3.42 3.46
CA ALA A 42 -8.17 -3.43 4.25
C ALA A 42 -8.50 -2.04 4.82
N GLN A 43 -7.47 -1.25 5.13
CA GLN A 43 -7.55 0.09 5.70
C GLN A 43 -6.30 0.89 5.31
N SER A 44 -6.19 2.12 5.80
CA SER A 44 -4.96 2.90 5.67
C SER A 44 -3.78 2.12 6.25
N MET A 45 -2.76 1.88 5.43
CA MET A 45 -1.64 0.99 5.75
C MET A 45 -0.31 1.65 5.40
N ARG A 46 0.71 1.35 6.20
CA ARG A 46 2.07 1.87 6.05
C ARG A 46 2.95 0.87 5.32
N PHE A 47 3.60 1.34 4.27
CA PHE A 47 4.63 0.63 3.54
C PHE A 47 6.00 1.13 3.98
N SER A 48 6.93 0.21 4.22
CA SER A 48 8.31 0.53 4.60
C SER A 48 9.26 -0.19 3.67
N LEU A 49 10.30 0.51 3.22
CA LEU A 49 11.43 -0.08 2.53
C LEU A 49 12.59 -0.14 3.54
N LEU A 50 13.07 -1.34 3.83
CA LEU A 50 14.19 -1.58 4.73
C LEU A 50 15.37 -2.16 3.96
N ASP A 51 16.60 -1.87 4.40
CA ASP A 51 17.78 -2.61 3.95
C ASP A 51 17.88 -3.99 4.63
N LEU A 52 18.94 -4.75 4.34
CA LEU A 52 19.20 -6.05 4.99
C LEU A 52 19.57 -5.94 6.48
N GLN A 53 20.12 -4.80 6.88
CA GLN A 53 20.50 -4.48 8.25
C GLN A 53 19.29 -4.04 9.10
N GLY A 54 18.13 -3.84 8.48
CA GLY A 54 16.90 -3.37 9.11
C GLY A 54 16.77 -1.84 9.18
N SER A 55 17.66 -1.09 8.54
CA SER A 55 17.59 0.37 8.46
C SER A 55 16.44 0.80 7.55
N LEU A 56 15.69 1.82 7.99
CA LEU A 56 14.59 2.38 7.21
C LEU A 56 15.12 3.26 6.08
N LEU A 57 14.91 2.83 4.83
CA LEU A 57 15.28 3.57 3.64
C LEU A 57 14.17 4.55 3.22
N ALA A 58 12.92 4.11 3.27
CA ALA A 58 11.76 4.93 2.92
C ALA A 58 10.49 4.42 3.60
N THR A 59 9.51 5.29 3.79
CA THR A 59 8.18 4.92 4.28
C THR A 59 7.10 5.69 3.54
N GLN A 60 5.97 5.05 3.25
CA GLN A 60 4.83 5.67 2.63
C GLN A 60 3.53 5.13 3.22
N THR A 61 2.64 6.01 3.66
CA THR A 61 1.31 5.61 4.12
C THR A 61 0.31 5.74 2.98
N VAL A 62 -0.31 4.62 2.60
CA VAL A 62 -1.39 4.60 1.62
C VAL A 62 -2.70 4.69 2.38
N LYS A 63 -3.39 5.82 2.26
CA LYS A 63 -4.71 6.02 2.86
C LYS A 63 -5.78 5.42 1.96
N VAL A 64 -6.58 4.51 2.50
CA VAL A 64 -7.74 3.96 1.79
C VAL A 64 -8.95 4.79 2.18
N ASN A 65 -9.38 5.68 1.29
CA ASN A 65 -10.64 6.40 1.44
C ASN A 65 -11.78 5.48 1.03
N ALA A 66 -12.11 4.50 1.88
CA ALA A 66 -13.32 3.73 1.68
C ALA A 66 -14.52 4.66 1.98
N ALA A 67 -15.23 5.11 0.94
CA ALA A 67 -16.54 5.75 1.04
C ALA A 67 -17.63 4.81 1.64
N VAL A 68 -17.22 3.66 2.17
CA VAL A 68 -18.07 2.51 2.46
C VAL A 68 -17.60 1.84 3.76
N SER A 69 -17.65 2.55 4.88
CA SER A 69 -17.91 1.85 6.14
C SER A 69 -19.36 1.32 6.06
N LYS A 70 -19.55 0.13 5.49
CA LYS A 70 -20.88 -0.53 5.40
C LYS A 70 -21.56 -0.63 6.77
N ARG A 71 -20.79 -0.54 7.85
CA ARG A 71 -21.27 -0.63 9.23
C ARG A 71 -22.27 0.48 9.61
N TYR A 72 -22.31 1.61 8.90
CA TYR A 72 -23.22 2.73 9.24
C TYR A 72 -23.97 3.34 8.04
N ARG A 73 -23.93 2.71 6.85
CA ARG A 73 -24.65 3.24 5.69
C ARG A 73 -26.14 2.95 5.83
N ARG A 74 -26.89 3.92 6.38
CA ARG A 74 -28.36 3.91 6.35
C ARG A 74 -28.82 3.79 4.89
N LYS A 75 -29.77 2.88 4.65
CA LYS A 75 -30.46 2.78 3.35
C LYS A 75 -31.10 4.15 3.07
N LEU A 76 -30.84 4.74 1.91
CA LEU A 76 -31.58 5.92 1.45
C LEU A 76 -33.03 5.46 1.27
N LYS A 77 -33.87 5.69 2.28
CA LYS A 77 -35.32 5.57 2.15
C LYS A 77 -35.75 6.69 1.23
N THR A 78 -35.93 6.36 -0.03
CA THR A 78 -36.65 7.22 -0.96
C THR A 78 -38.01 6.58 -1.13
N ASP A 79 -38.91 6.90 -0.20
CA ASP A 79 -40.36 6.73 -0.37
C ASP A 79 -40.90 7.95 -1.14
N TRP A 80 -40.27 8.31 -2.26
CA TRP A 80 -40.84 9.30 -3.16
C TRP A 80 -41.76 8.56 -4.13
N SER A 81 -43.03 8.45 -3.77
CA SER A 81 -44.11 8.37 -4.73
C SER A 81 -44.44 9.80 -5.17
N PHE A 82 -44.38 10.09 -6.46
CA PHE A 82 -44.90 11.31 -7.05
C PHE A 82 -46.27 10.97 -7.66
N PHE A 83 -47.31 11.71 -7.25
CA PHE A 83 -48.60 11.78 -7.95
C PHE A 83 -48.66 13.12 -8.69
#